data_AF-A0A537HAW2-F1
#
_entry.id   AF-A0A537HAW2-F1
#
_cell.length_a   1.000
_cell.length_b   1.000
_cell.length_c   1.000
_cell.angle_alpha   90.00
_cell.angle_beta   90.00
_cell.angle_gamma   90.00
#
_symmetry.space_group_name_H-M   'P 1'
#
loop_
_entity.id
_entity.type
_entity.pdbx_description
1 polymer ?
#
loop_
_entity_poly.entity_id
_entity_poly.type
_entity_poly.pdbx_seq_one_letter_code
_entity_poly.pdbx_strand_id
1 'polypeptide(L)' 'DHERFVNWLNHFGLPMYQIHSSGHMMPTELRETIAKIGPKTLVPIHTEQPHLYELFIKDLANVHQPIKGSTWTME' A
#
# COMPACT_ATOMS: atom_id res chain seq x y z
N ASP A 1 -10.73 -19.30 4.07
CA ASP A 1 -12.08 -19.05 3.52
C ASP A 1 -12.16 -19.03 2.00
N HIS A 2 -11.40 -18.17 1.31
CA HIS A 2 -11.42 -18.11 -0.16
C HIS A 2 -11.12 -19.47 -0.82
N GLU A 3 -10.08 -20.17 -0.35
CA GLU A 3 -9.72 -21.49 -0.87
C GLU A 3 -10.84 -22.53 -0.72
N ARG A 4 -11.50 -22.55 0.45
CA ARG A 4 -12.66 -23.43 0.69
C ARG A 4 -13.80 -23.12 -0.28
N PHE A 5 -14.06 -21.83 -0.52
CA PHE A 5 -15.08 -21.38 -1.48
C PHE A 5 -14.74 -21.84 -2.91
N VAL A 6 -13.50 -21.63 -3.37
CA VAL A 6 -13.03 -22.08 -4.70
C VAL A 6 -13.14 -23.60 -4.84
N ASN A 7 -12.76 -24.36 -3.81
CA ASN A 7 -12.85 -25.82 -3.83
C ASN A 7 -14.29 -26.32 -4.00
N TRP A 8 -15.27 -25.64 -3.40
CA TRP A 8 -16.68 -25.96 -3.60
C TRP A 8 -17.18 -25.62 -5.01
N LEU A 9 -16.78 -24.48 -5.57
CA LEU A 9 -17.11 -24.14 -6.96
C LEU A 9 -16.58 -25.19 -7.93
N ASN A 10 -15.32 -25.62 -7.72
CA ASN A 10 -14.71 -26.70 -8.50
C ASN A 10 -15.44 -28.03 -8.34
N HIS A 11 -15.82 -28.40 -7.12
CA HIS A 11 -16.56 -29.65 -6.86
C HIS A 11 -17.90 -29.70 -7.62
N PHE A 12 -18.59 -28.58 -7.75
CA PHE A 12 -19.85 -28.47 -8.48
C PHE A 12 -19.70 -28.06 -9.96
N GLY A 13 -18.47 -27.93 -10.47
CA GLY A 13 -18.21 -27.53 -11.86
C GLY A 13 -18.65 -26.10 -12.21
N LEU A 14 -18.68 -25.19 -11.22
CA LEU A 14 -19.08 -23.80 -11.41
C LEU A 14 -17.87 -22.93 -11.76
N PRO A 15 -17.88 -22.20 -12.89
CA PRO A 15 -16.79 -21.29 -13.24
C PRO A 15 -16.82 -20.01 -12.39
N MET A 16 -15.65 -19.53 -12.00
CA MET A 16 -15.48 -18.26 -11.30
C MET A 16 -14.70 -17.26 -12.17
N TYR A 17 -15.25 -16.06 -12.32
CA TYR A 17 -14.58 -14.92 -12.94
C TYR A 17 -14.35 -13.84 -11.89
N GLN A 18 -13.09 -13.55 -11.58
CA GLN A 18 -12.75 -12.51 -10.61
C GLN A 18 -12.64 -11.16 -11.33
N ILE A 19 -13.56 -10.25 -11.02
CA ILE A 19 -13.52 -8.86 -11.50
C ILE A 19 -13.24 -7.99 -10.27
N HIS A 20 -12.09 -7.33 -10.27
CA HIS A 20 -11.62 -6.53 -9.14
C HIS A 20 -11.05 -5.19 -9.64
N SER A 21 -11.30 -4.13 -8.88
CA SER A 21 -10.62 -2.86 -9.00
C SER A 21 -10.08 -2.48 -7.62
N SER A 22 -8.79 -2.14 -7.54
CA SER A 22 -8.20 -1.65 -6.31
C SER A 22 -8.84 -0.31 -5.92
N GLY A 23 -9.09 -0.12 -4.63
CA GLY A 23 -9.46 1.19 -4.06
C GLY A 23 -8.25 2.04 -3.65
N HIS A 24 -7.04 1.48 -3.75
CA HIS A 24 -5.79 2.16 -3.39
C HIS A 24 -5.03 2.60 -4.64
N MET A 25 -4.32 3.72 -4.48
CA MET A 25 -3.40 4.26 -5.48
C MET A 25 -2.29 3.27 -5.81
N MET A 26 -1.95 3.14 -7.09
CA MET A 26 -0.90 2.24 -7.55
C MET A 26 0.50 2.79 -7.23
N PRO A 27 1.54 1.94 -7.14
CA PRO A 27 2.89 2.40 -6.78
C PRO A 27 3.47 3.48 -7.71
N THR A 28 3.19 3.43 -9.01
CA THR A 28 3.67 4.44 -9.97
C THR A 28 2.97 5.78 -9.76
N GLU A 29 1.64 5.77 -9.62
CA GLU A 29 0.83 6.95 -9.33
C GLU A 29 1.22 7.58 -7.99
N LEU A 30 1.60 6.74 -7.02
CA LEU A 30 2.13 7.19 -5.74
C LEU A 30 3.42 8.01 -5.90
N ARG A 31 4.41 7.47 -6.63
CA ARG A 31 5.68 8.19 -6.88
C ARG A 31 5.44 9.50 -7.62
N GLU A 32 4.59 9.49 -8.64
CA GLU A 32 4.21 10.72 -9.35
C GLU A 32 3.56 11.75 -8.42
N THR A 33 2.68 11.30 -7.54
CA THR A 33 2.00 12.18 -6.58
C THR A 33 2.99 12.78 -5.60
N ILE A 34 3.92 11.99 -5.06
CA ILE A 34 4.98 12.48 -4.17
C ILE A 34 5.87 13.50 -4.90
N ALA A 35 6.29 13.20 -6.13
CA ALA A 35 7.11 14.10 -6.93
C ALA A 35 6.38 15.43 -7.23
N LYS A 36 5.08 15.38 -7.50
CA LYS A 36 4.24 16.58 -7.74
C LYS A 36 4.04 17.41 -6.47
N ILE A 37 3.88 16.77 -5.31
CA ILE A 37 3.73 17.46 -4.02
C ILE A 37 5.06 18.05 -3.55
N GLY A 38 6.17 17.34 -3.77
CA GLY A 38 7.51 17.73 -3.30
C GLY A 38 7.62 17.89 -1.78
N PRO A 39 7.20 16.90 -0.97
CA PRO A 39 7.18 17.06 0.48
C PRO A 39 8.59 17.09 1.07
N LYS A 40 8.81 17.93 2.10
CA LYS A 40 10.07 17.94 2.86
C LYS A 40 10.28 16.62 3.63
N THR A 41 9.22 16.12 4.26
CA THR A 41 9.21 14.87 5.01
C THR A 41 7.92 14.12 4.70
N LEU A 42 8.02 12.82 4.45
CA LEU A 42 6.89 11.91 4.25
C LEU A 42 6.80 10.91 5.39
N VAL A 43 5.60 10.70 5.92
CA VAL A 43 5.32 9.70 6.96
C VAL A 43 4.37 8.65 6.37
N PRO A 44 4.85 7.42 6.06
CA PRO A 44 4.00 6.39 5.50
C PRO A 44 3.10 5.81 6.60
N ILE A 45 1.79 5.96 6.42
CA ILE A 45 0.77 5.34 7.27
C ILE A 45 -0.03 4.31 6.48
N HIS A 46 -0.78 3.46 7.18
CA HIS A 46 -1.67 2.46 6.57
C HIS A 46 -0.96 1.49 5.61
N THR A 47 0.26 1.09 5.97
CA THR A 47 1.02 0.04 5.31
C THR A 47 1.64 -0.88 6.36
N GLU A 48 1.68 -2.18 6.09
CA GLU A 48 2.34 -3.16 6.96
C GLU A 48 3.86 -3.20 6.72
N GLN A 49 4.33 -2.60 5.62
CA GLN A 49 5.74 -2.62 5.20
C GLN A 49 6.27 -1.20 4.96
N PRO A 50 6.32 -0.35 6.01
CA PRO A 50 6.68 1.05 5.84
C PRO A 50 8.16 1.23 5.45
N HIS A 51 9.04 0.25 5.73
CA HIS A 51 10.42 0.23 5.25
C HIS A 51 10.54 0.04 3.72
N LEU A 52 9.70 -0.82 3.12
CA LEU A 52 9.69 -0.97 1.66
C LEU A 52 9.18 0.30 0.98
N TYR A 53 8.21 0.97 1.61
CA TYR A 53 7.72 2.25 1.14
C TYR A 53 8.86 3.27 1.06
N GLU A 54 9.65 3.41 2.13
CA GLU A 54 10.82 4.30 2.16
C GLU A 54 11.82 3.96 1.05
N LEU A 55 12.22 2.69 0.92
CA LEU A 55 13.13 2.26 -0.14
C LEU A 55 12.61 2.59 -1.53
N PHE A 56 11.29 2.51 -1.71
CA PHE A 56 10.61 2.79 -2.97
C PHE A 56 10.53 4.28 -3.30
N ILE A 57 10.68 5.20 -2.35
CA ILE A 57 10.55 6.66 -2.57
C ILE A 57 11.75 7.49 -2.12
N LYS A 58 12.84 6.84 -1.69
CA LYS A 58 14.03 7.46 -1.08
C LYS A 58 14.67 8.58 -1.91
N ASP A 59 14.48 8.58 -3.22
CA ASP A 59 14.99 9.58 -4.16
C ASP A 59 14.08 10.82 -4.27
N LEU A 60 12.87 10.76 -3.72
CA LEU A 60 11.85 11.80 -3.88
C LEU A 60 11.61 12.62 -2.59
N ALA A 61 11.76 12.01 -1.42
CA ALA A 61 11.51 12.68 -0.14
C ALA A 61 12.27 12.01 1.02
N ASN A 62 12.54 12.79 2.07
CA ASN A 62 12.98 12.23 3.35
C ASN A 62 11.81 11.50 4.01
N VAL A 63 12.05 10.31 4.56
CA VAL A 63 10.98 9.48 5.13
C VAL A 63 11.16 9.34 6.63
N HIS A 64 10.11 9.61 7.38
CA HIS A 64 10.06 9.36 8.81
C HIS A 64 9.17 8.16 9.10
N GLN A 65 9.77 7.08 9.61
CA GLN A 65 9.08 5.84 9.95
C GLN A 65 8.27 6.02 11.25
N PRO A 66 6.92 5.95 11.21
CA PRO A 66 6.12 6.16 12.41
C PRO A 66 6.21 4.98 13.37
N ILE A 67 6.26 5.27 14.68
CA ILE A 67 6.18 4.27 15.75
C ILE A 67 4.76 4.31 16.34
N LYS A 68 4.08 3.16 16.37
CA LYS A 68 2.71 3.07 16.91
C LYS A 68 2.66 3.54 18.36
N GLY A 69 1.77 4.49 18.65
CA GLY A 69 1.57 5.06 19.98
C GLY A 69 2.57 6.15 20.38
N SER A 70 3.50 6.52 19.49
CA SER A 70 4.38 7.66 19.69
C SER A 70 3.77 8.96 19.16
N THR A 71 4.19 10.09 19.73
CA THR A 71 3.94 11.43 19.18
C THR A 71 5.23 11.92 18.52
N TRP A 72 5.13 12.39 17.28
CA TRP A 72 6.22 13.05 16.59
C TRP A 72 5.95 14.55 16.50
N THR A 73 6.93 15.36 16.88
CA THR A 73 6.88 16.82 16.77
C THR A 73 7.85 17.24 15.67
N MET A 74 7.35 18.04 14.73
CA MET A 74 8.19 18.63 13.69
C MET A 74 8.95 19.83 14.27
N GLU A 75 10.23 19.96 13.90
CA GLU A 75 11.02 21.18 14.14
C GLU A 75 10.55 22.35 13.27
#